data_AF-A0A6B3HFP8-F1
#
_entry.id   AF-A0A6B3HFP8-F1
#
_cell.length_a   1.000
_cell.length_b   1.000
_cell.length_c   1.000
_cell.angle_alpha   90.00
_cell.angle_beta   90.00
_cell.angle_gamma   90.00
#
_symmetry.space_group_name_H-M   'P 1'
#
loop_
_entity.id
_entity.type
_entity.pdbx_description
1 polymer ?
#
loop_
_entity_poly.entity_id
_entity_poly.type
_entity_poly.pdbx_seq_one_letter_code
_entity_poly.pdbx_strand_id
1 'polypeptide(L)'
;DEHSPGFVAVERVFAQHNVRTVMGTAQASAVAMLCAARRGIPVALHTPSEVKAAVTGSGRAEKAQVGAMVTRLLRLDAPPKPADAADALALAI
;
A
#
# COMPACT_ATOMS: atom_id res chain seq x y z
N ASP A 1 0.41 8.54 15.44
CA ASP A 1 -0.07 9.61 16.34
C ASP A 1 0.09 10.99 15.69
N GLU A 2 1.27 11.34 15.15
CA GLU A 2 1.51 12.60 14.41
C GLU A 2 0.45 12.98 13.36
N HIS A 3 0.03 12.04 12.50
CA HIS A 3 -0.93 12.31 11.42
C HIS A 3 -2.39 11.90 11.71
N SER A 4 -2.65 11.21 12.84
CA SER A 4 -4.00 10.76 13.26
C SER A 4 -4.91 10.23 12.12
N PRO A 5 -4.49 9.18 11.37
CA PRO A 5 -5.24 8.72 10.22
C PRO A 5 -6.58 8.08 10.62
N GLY A 6 -7.62 8.30 9.80
CA GLY A 6 -8.93 7.67 10.00
C GLY A 6 -9.01 6.21 9.55
N PHE A 7 -8.08 5.77 8.69
CA PHE A 7 -7.98 4.42 8.15
C PHE A 7 -6.52 4.02 7.94
N VAL A 8 -6.24 2.72 8.00
CA VAL A 8 -4.95 2.15 7.60
C VAL A 8 -5.15 1.16 6.46
N ALA A 9 -4.52 1.41 5.32
CA ALA A 9 -4.49 0.47 4.21
C ALA A 9 -3.23 -0.40 4.30
N VAL A 10 -3.37 -1.71 4.11
CA VAL A 10 -2.26 -2.66 4.06
C VAL A 10 -2.39 -3.52 2.80
N GLU A 11 -1.28 -3.75 2.10
CA GLU A 11 -1.28 -4.65 0.95
C GLU A 11 -1.49 -6.09 1.44
N ARG A 12 -2.40 -6.81 0.77
CA ARG A 12 -2.70 -8.20 1.08
C ARG A 12 -1.52 -9.08 0.69
N VAL A 13 -0.97 -9.78 1.66
CA VAL A 13 0.13 -10.73 1.46
C VAL A 13 -0.42 -12.03 0.85
N PHE A 14 0.13 -12.45 -0.30
CA PHE A 14 -0.21 -13.71 -0.97
C PHE A 14 1.00 -14.63 -1.08
N ALA A 15 0.83 -15.92 -0.80
CA ALA A 15 1.82 -16.96 -1.12
C ALA A 15 1.18 -18.12 -1.87
N GLN A 16 1.79 -18.53 -2.99
CA GLN A 16 1.47 -19.79 -3.67
C GLN A 16 2.61 -20.82 -3.53
N HIS A 17 3.87 -20.41 -3.68
CA HIS A 17 5.01 -21.35 -3.72
C HIS A 17 6.12 -21.05 -2.70
N ASN A 18 6.19 -19.82 -2.17
CA ASN A 18 7.30 -19.35 -1.34
C ASN A 18 6.85 -18.93 0.07
N VAL A 19 6.23 -19.87 0.79
CA VAL A 19 5.64 -19.62 2.12
C VAL A 19 6.65 -19.08 3.14
N ARG A 20 7.89 -19.59 3.13
CA ARG A 20 8.95 -19.14 4.06
C ARG A 20 9.28 -17.66 3.91
N THR A 21 9.39 -17.17 2.68
CA THR A 21 9.77 -15.77 2.41
C THR A 21 8.63 -14.82 2.72
N VAL A 22 7.39 -15.23 2.45
CA VAL A 22 6.20 -14.41 2.73
C VAL A 22 5.95 -14.23 4.23
N MET A 23 6.37 -15.18 5.06
CA MET A 23 6.07 -15.16 6.49
C MET A 23 6.60 -13.90 7.18
N GLY A 24 7.81 -13.45 6.82
CA GLY A 24 8.38 -12.21 7.38
C GLY A 24 7.53 -10.98 7.05
N THR A 25 7.09 -10.86 5.79
CA THR A 25 6.20 -9.77 5.35
C THR A 25 4.84 -9.83 6.03
N ALA A 26 4.28 -11.04 6.20
CA ALA A 26 3.02 -11.24 6.91
C ALA A 26 3.12 -10.83 8.38
N GLN A 27 4.21 -11.19 9.06
CA GLN A 27 4.47 -10.79 10.44
C GLN A 27 4.64 -9.28 10.60
N ALA A 28 5.42 -8.64 9.71
CA ALA A 28 5.58 -7.18 9.72
C ALA A 28 4.23 -6.46 9.51
N SER A 29 3.44 -6.94 8.55
CA SER A 29 2.09 -6.41 8.28
C SER A 29 1.17 -6.57 9.50
N ALA A 30 1.19 -7.73 10.15
CA ALA A 30 0.39 -7.99 11.35
C ALA A 30 0.71 -7.04 12.51
N VAL A 31 1.98 -6.66 12.69
CA VAL A 31 2.37 -5.66 13.70
C VAL A 31 1.74 -4.29 13.41
N ALA A 32 1.75 -3.85 12.14
CA ALA A 32 1.09 -2.60 11.74
C ALA A 32 -0.42 -2.65 11.98
N MET A 33 -1.07 -3.77 11.60
CA MET A 33 -2.51 -3.99 11.82
C MET A 33 -2.87 -4.01 13.32
N LEU A 34 -2.04 -4.64 14.15
CA LEU A 34 -2.23 -4.66 15.61
C LEU A 34 -2.13 -3.25 16.20
N CYS A 35 -1.17 -2.45 15.76
CA CYS A 35 -1.01 -1.06 16.18
C CYS A 35 -2.22 -0.19 15.82
N ALA A 36 -2.83 -0.41 14.65
CA ALA A 36 -4.07 0.25 14.22
C ALA A 36 -5.27 -0.20 15.06
N ALA A 37 -5.43 -1.52 15.26
CA ALA A 37 -6.50 -2.09 16.06
C ALA A 37 -6.48 -1.59 17.52
N ARG A 38 -5.30 -1.50 18.14
CA ARG A 38 -5.14 -0.93 19.49
C ARG A 38 -5.55 0.53 19.61
N ARG A 39 -5.58 1.26 18.48
CA ARG A 39 -6.01 2.66 18.40
C ARG A 39 -7.46 2.80 17.91
N GLY A 40 -8.16 1.68 17.67
CA GLY A 40 -9.50 1.69 17.10
C GLY A 40 -9.56 2.19 15.66
N ILE A 41 -8.43 2.19 14.93
CA ILE A 41 -8.37 2.65 13.55
C ILE A 41 -8.69 1.46 12.63
N PRO A 42 -9.72 1.56 11.77
CA PRO A 42 -10.07 0.49 10.85
C PRO A 42 -8.95 0.20 9.84
N VAL A 43 -8.78 -1.08 9.52
CA VAL A 43 -7.78 -1.58 8.57
C VAL A 43 -8.47 -2.17 7.33
N ALA A 44 -8.01 -1.78 6.15
CA ALA A 44 -8.44 -2.36 4.87
C ALA A 44 -7.27 -3.10 4.19
N LEU A 45 -7.58 -4.25 3.57
CA LEU A 45 -6.59 -5.07 2.87
C LEU A 45 -6.84 -5.06 1.36
N HIS A 46 -5.87 -4.58 0.60
CA HIS A 46 -5.96 -4.45 -0.86
C HIS A 46 -4.99 -5.37 -1.59
N THR A 47 -5.44 -5.99 -2.66
CA THR A 47 -4.54 -6.72 -3.56
C THR A 47 -3.74 -5.76 -4.43
N PRO A 48 -2.55 -6.15 -4.93
CA PRO A 48 -1.79 -5.31 -5.85
C PRO A 48 -2.58 -4.86 -7.08
N SER A 49 -3.46 -5.74 -7.59
CA SER A 49 -4.33 -5.43 -8.74
C SER A 49 -5.41 -4.40 -8.39
N GLU A 50 -5.97 -4.44 -7.18
CA GLU A 50 -6.94 -3.43 -6.72
C GLU A 50 -6.28 -2.05 -6.60
N VAL A 51 -5.07 -1.98 -6.01
CA VAL A 51 -4.30 -0.73 -5.89
C VAL A 51 -4.00 -0.15 -7.27
N LYS A 52 -3.49 -0.97 -8.19
CA LYS A 52 -3.23 -0.56 -9.58
C LYS A 52 -4.50 -0.05 -10.26
N ALA A 53 -5.62 -0.75 -10.10
CA ALA A 53 -6.90 -0.35 -10.67
C ALA A 53 -7.40 0.98 -10.12
N ALA A 54 -7.29 1.21 -8.81
CA ALA A 54 -7.71 2.45 -8.16
C ALA A 54 -6.88 3.65 -8.64
N VAL A 55 -5.56 3.47 -8.79
CA VAL A 55 -4.64 4.56 -9.13
C VAL A 55 -4.59 4.84 -10.64
N THR A 56 -4.62 3.81 -11.48
CA THR A 56 -4.39 3.95 -12.94
C THR A 56 -5.58 3.57 -13.80
N GLY A 57 -6.69 3.08 -13.22
CA GLY A 57 -7.82 2.52 -13.95
C GLY A 57 -7.58 1.09 -14.51
N SER A 58 -6.43 0.47 -14.22
CA SER A 58 -6.12 -0.88 -14.71
C SER A 58 -5.33 -1.69 -13.69
N GLY A 59 -5.86 -2.84 -13.27
CA GLY A 59 -5.16 -3.75 -12.35
C GLY A 59 -3.89 -4.39 -12.92
N ARG A 60 -3.61 -4.19 -14.22
CA ARG A 60 -2.44 -4.72 -14.92
C ARG A 60 -1.35 -3.68 -15.18
N ALA A 61 -1.48 -2.47 -14.62
CA ALA A 61 -0.52 -1.40 -14.87
C ALA A 61 0.90 -1.73 -14.38
N GLU A 62 1.89 -1.21 -15.09
CA GLU A 62 3.30 -1.31 -14.75
C GLU A 62 3.67 -0.36 -13.61
N LYS A 63 4.73 -0.67 -12.86
CA LYS A 63 5.17 0.12 -11.69
C LYS A 63 5.44 1.59 -12.04
N ALA A 64 5.99 1.85 -13.23
CA ALA A 64 6.21 3.21 -13.72
C ALA A 64 4.91 3.99 -13.95
N GLN A 65 3.84 3.32 -14.42
CA GLN A 65 2.54 3.95 -14.63
C GLN A 65 1.87 4.29 -13.30
N VAL A 66 1.96 3.40 -12.30
CA VAL A 66 1.49 3.67 -10.94
C VAL A 66 2.19 4.91 -10.38
N GLY A 67 3.53 4.96 -10.41
CA GLY A 67 4.30 6.09 -9.90
C GLY A 67 3.97 7.42 -10.58
N ALA A 68 3.80 7.43 -11.91
CA ALA A 68 3.38 8.61 -12.65
C ALA A 68 1.98 9.09 -12.24
N MET A 69 1.04 8.16 -12.04
CA MET A 69 -0.31 8.47 -11.58
C MET A 69 -0.35 8.96 -10.15
N VAL A 70 0.41 8.37 -9.22
CA VAL A 70 0.54 8.87 -7.84
C VAL A 70 1.02 10.32 -7.83
N THR A 71 2.08 10.61 -8.59
CA THR A 71 2.63 11.97 -8.73
C THR A 71 1.56 12.95 -9.22
N ARG A 72 0.80 12.55 -10.24
CA ARG A 72 -0.27 13.36 -10.83
C ARG A 72 -1.46 13.56 -9.89
N LEU A 73 -1.96 12.50 -9.25
CA LEU A 73 -3.13 12.52 -8.38
C LEU A 73 -2.88 13.37 -7.13
N LEU A 74 -1.69 13.26 -6.56
CA LEU A 74 -1.28 14.00 -5.37
C LEU A 74 -0.66 15.37 -5.67
N ARG A 75 -0.57 15.76 -6.96
CA ARG A 75 -0.02 17.04 -7.41
C ARG A 75 1.40 17.30 -6.88
N LEU A 76 2.24 16.26 -6.90
CA LEU A 76 3.63 16.35 -6.47
C LEU A 76 4.51 16.91 -7.60
N ASP A 77 5.49 17.73 -7.26
CA ASP A 77 6.43 18.31 -8.24
C ASP A 77 7.34 17.27 -8.89
N ALA A 78 7.58 16.15 -8.21
CA ALA A 78 8.40 15.05 -8.67
C ALA A 78 7.89 13.70 -8.11
N PRO A 79 8.26 12.58 -8.74
CA PRO A 79 7.94 11.26 -8.21
C PRO A 79 8.44 11.07 -6.77
N PRO A 80 7.59 10.55 -5.87
CA PRO A 80 7.95 10.33 -4.47
C PRO A 80 9.15 9.36 -4.37
N LYS A 81 10.09 9.71 -3.49
CA LYS A 81 11.30 8.93 -3.20
C LYS A 81 11.39 8.69 -1.69
N PRO A 82 11.86 7.52 -1.24
CA PRO A 82 12.28 6.36 -2.02
C PRO A 82 11.10 5.63 -2.69
N ALA A 83 11.38 4.61 -3.52
CA ALA A 83 10.35 3.88 -4.27
C ALA A 83 9.22 3.33 -3.37
N ASP A 84 9.56 2.91 -2.15
CA ASP A 84 8.60 2.39 -1.17
C ASP A 84 7.58 3.48 -0.73
N ALA A 85 7.96 4.76 -0.76
CA ALA A 85 7.03 5.85 -0.50
C ALA A 85 5.99 5.99 -1.62
N ALA A 86 6.37 5.75 -2.88
CA ALA A 86 5.43 5.73 -3.99
C ALA A 86 4.41 4.59 -3.84
N ASP A 87 4.86 3.41 -3.44
CA ASP A 87 4.01 2.24 -3.22
C ASP A 87 3.06 2.46 -2.02
N ALA A 88 3.55 3.04 -0.92
CA ALA A 88 2.72 3.40 0.24
C ALA A 88 1.66 4.47 -0.09
N LEU A 89 2.03 5.48 -0.89
CA LEU A 89 1.07 6.49 -1.36
C LEU A 89 0.04 5.88 -2.31
N ALA A 90 0.44 5.01 -3.23
CA ALA A 90 -0.48 4.31 -4.12
C ALA A 90 -1.51 3.49 -3.34
N LEU A 91 -1.10 2.80 -2.28
CA LEU A 91 -1.96 2.00 -1.42
C LEU A 91 -2.94 2.86 -0.59
N ALA A 92 -2.58 4.11 -0.29
CA ALA A 92 -3.40 5.05 0.48
C ALA A 92 -4.42 5.83 -0.35
N ILE A 93 -4.28 5.84 -1.69
CA ILE A 93 -5.23 6.43 -2.65
C ILE A 93 -6.38 5.46 -2.90
#